data_AF-A0A6B2G4A4-F1
#
_entry.id   AF-A0A6B2G4A4-F1
#
_cell.length_a   1.000
_cell.length_b   1.000
_cell.length_c   1.000
_cell.angle_alpha   90.00
_cell.angle_beta   90.00
_cell.angle_gamma   90.00
#
_symmetry.space_group_name_H-M   'P 1'
#
loop_
_entity.id
_entity.type
_entity.pdbx_description
1 polymer ?
#
loop_
_entity_poly.entity_id
_entity_poly.type
_entity_poly.pdbx_seq_one_letter_code
_entity_poly.pdbx_strand_id
1 'polypeptide(L)'
;VSLDESPYLLDFYNFIGKDLQLLNSTLNYESIDSIIGCVPQSIVDDVYSSYDFKGDEVIKNLLITTENAQKKIKTFMRKCEFDSIKTVKSFDVLSIRPHPIFNICKSTFFSTLGFVAKSKPMGTSLDKINAAKLQMKIQPKKRTNKTNYQNQIKRI
;
A
#
# COMPACT_ATOMS: atom_id res chain seq x y z
N VAL A 1 7.18 -8.28 6.43
CA VAL A 1 5.81 -8.84 6.46
C VAL A 1 5.58 -9.38 7.85
N SER A 2 4.42 -9.10 8.47
CA SER A 2 4.12 -9.69 9.79
C SER A 2 3.99 -11.21 9.68
N LEU A 3 4.27 -11.94 10.76
CA LEU A 3 4.10 -13.39 10.78
C LEU A 3 2.65 -13.79 10.49
N ASP A 4 1.68 -12.97 10.91
CA ASP A 4 0.25 -13.18 10.67
C ASP A 4 -0.14 -13.03 9.19
N GLU A 5 0.62 -12.25 8.42
CA GLU A 5 0.35 -11.94 7.01
C GLU A 5 1.11 -12.87 6.06
N SER A 6 2.11 -13.59 6.58
CA SER A 6 2.97 -14.48 5.80
C SER A 6 2.21 -15.66 5.15
N PRO A 7 1.21 -16.30 5.79
CA PRO A 7 0.41 -17.34 5.15
C PRO A 7 -0.40 -16.83 3.95
N TYR A 8 -0.91 -15.60 4.03
CA TYR A 8 -1.65 -14.96 2.93
C TYR A 8 -0.76 -14.68 1.74
N LEU A 9 0.49 -14.30 2.00
CA LEU A 9 1.49 -14.12 0.96
C LEU A 9 1.77 -15.44 0.26
N LEU A 10 1.97 -16.52 1.02
CA LEU A 10 2.21 -17.84 0.44
C LEU A 10 1.01 -18.34 -0.38
N ASP A 11 -0.22 -18.19 0.13
CA ASP A 11 -1.45 -18.51 -0.60
C ASP A 11 -1.52 -17.78 -1.95
N PHE A 12 -1.14 -16.50 -1.97
CA PHE A 12 -1.12 -15.70 -3.19
C PHE A 12 -0.08 -16.21 -4.22
N TYR A 13 1.12 -16.59 -3.76
CA TYR A 13 2.15 -17.16 -4.64
C TYR A 13 1.71 -18.52 -5.20
N ASN A 14 1.15 -19.39 -4.37
CA ASN A 14 0.56 -20.65 -4.79
C ASN A 14 -0.55 -20.44 -5.82
N PHE A 15 -1.42 -19.46 -5.61
CA PHE A 15 -2.50 -19.11 -6.54
C PHE A 15 -1.98 -18.66 -7.91
N ILE A 16 -0.84 -17.96 -7.96
CA ILE A 16 -0.17 -17.55 -9.20
C ILE A 16 0.61 -18.71 -9.85
N GLY A 17 0.76 -19.83 -9.14
CA GLY A 17 1.56 -20.98 -9.59
C GLY A 17 3.06 -20.72 -9.46
N LYS A 18 3.48 -19.91 -8.48
CA LYS A 18 4.88 -19.64 -8.18
C LYS A 18 5.22 -20.16 -6.79
N ASP A 19 6.37 -20.81 -6.68
CA ASP A 19 6.91 -21.25 -5.39
C ASP A 19 7.68 -20.11 -4.72
N LEU A 20 7.34 -19.85 -3.47
CA LEU A 20 8.01 -18.84 -2.66
C LEU A 20 9.26 -19.42 -2.02
N GLN A 21 10.43 -18.87 -2.33
CA GLN A 21 11.70 -19.37 -1.80
C GLN A 21 12.28 -18.41 -0.77
N LEU A 22 12.60 -18.92 0.41
CA LEU A 22 13.30 -18.12 1.43
C LEU A 22 14.79 -18.09 1.15
N LEU A 23 15.37 -16.89 1.27
CA LEU A 23 16.80 -16.67 1.13
C LEU A 23 17.57 -17.23 2.34
N ASN A 24 17.88 -18.51 2.30
CA ASN A 24 18.67 -19.23 3.29
C ASN A 24 20.11 -19.40 2.80
N SER A 25 21.02 -19.76 3.71
CA SER A 25 22.47 -19.83 3.45
C SER A 25 22.92 -20.79 2.34
N THR A 26 22.07 -21.71 1.90
CA THR A 26 22.47 -22.94 1.19
C THR A 26 22.01 -23.03 -0.26
N LEU A 27 21.12 -22.15 -0.72
CA LEU A 27 20.54 -22.26 -2.06
C LEU A 27 21.19 -21.27 -3.03
N ASN A 28 21.56 -21.76 -4.22
CA ASN A 28 21.80 -20.92 -5.38
C ASN A 28 20.42 -20.62 -5.99
N TYR A 29 20.04 -19.36 -5.99
CA TYR A 29 18.73 -18.95 -6.46
C TYR A 29 18.78 -18.71 -7.97
N GLU A 30 17.95 -19.44 -8.71
CA GLU A 30 17.87 -19.35 -10.18
C GLU A 30 17.19 -18.06 -10.66
N SER A 31 16.32 -17.44 -9.84
CA SER A 31 15.64 -16.20 -10.17
C SER A 31 15.45 -15.31 -8.95
N ILE A 32 15.69 -14.00 -9.09
CA ILE A 32 15.55 -13.01 -8.01
C ILE A 32 14.07 -12.77 -7.68
N ASP A 33 13.18 -12.93 -8.66
CA ASP A 33 11.77 -12.51 -8.58
C ASP A 33 10.90 -13.34 -7.62
N SER A 34 11.34 -14.53 -7.21
CA SER A 34 10.57 -15.44 -6.35
C SER A 34 11.21 -15.64 -4.96
N ILE A 35 12.22 -14.83 -4.64
CA ILE A 35 12.98 -14.93 -3.39
C ILE A 35 12.43 -13.95 -2.36
N ILE A 36 12.28 -14.42 -1.12
CA ILE A 36 12.11 -13.56 0.05
C ILE A 36 13.45 -13.47 0.79
N GLY A 37 13.97 -12.26 0.93
CA GLY A 37 15.11 -11.94 1.78
C GLY A 37 14.78 -10.83 2.77
N CYS A 38 15.64 -10.66 3.77
CA CYS A 38 15.48 -9.58 4.75
C CYS A 38 16.06 -8.26 4.23
N VAL A 39 15.63 -7.15 4.83
CA VAL A 39 16.20 -5.82 4.60
C VAL A 39 17.35 -5.63 5.59
N PRO A 40 18.56 -5.24 5.16
CA PRO A 40 19.66 -4.92 6.08
C PRO A 40 19.27 -3.85 7.11
N GLN A 41 19.64 -4.08 8.38
CA GLN A 41 19.31 -3.16 9.47
C GLN A 41 19.85 -1.74 9.24
N SER A 42 21.05 -1.60 8.66
CA SER A 42 21.63 -0.29 8.35
C SER A 42 20.71 0.57 7.46
N ILE A 43 20.00 -0.05 6.50
CA ILE A 43 19.06 0.66 5.62
C ILE A 43 17.82 1.10 6.41
N VAL A 44 17.35 0.25 7.33
CA VAL A 44 16.23 0.59 8.21
C VAL A 44 16.59 1.79 9.08
N ASP A 45 17.79 1.80 9.65
CA ASP A 45 18.28 2.87 10.50
C ASP A 45 18.45 4.18 9.71
N ASP A 46 18.99 4.12 8.48
CA ASP A 46 19.14 5.28 7.59
C ASP A 46 17.77 5.89 7.23
N VAL A 47 16.79 5.05 6.85
CA VAL A 47 15.41 5.49 6.60
C VAL A 47 14.81 6.10 7.86
N TYR A 48 15.01 5.48 9.02
CA TYR A 48 14.44 5.97 10.26
C TYR A 48 15.03 7.33 10.68
N SER A 49 16.33 7.52 10.45
CA SER A 49 17.02 8.78 10.75
C SER A 49 16.68 9.92 9.79
N SER A 50 16.39 9.60 8.52
CA SER A 50 16.06 10.60 7.49
C SER A 50 14.65 11.19 7.60
N TYR A 51 13.74 10.49 8.29
CA TYR A 51 12.37 10.96 8.50
C TYR A 51 12.18 11.52 9.91
N ASP A 52 11.88 12.81 10.02
CA ASP A 52 11.41 13.41 11.28
C ASP A 52 9.91 13.12 11.49
N PHE A 53 9.62 11.93 12.00
CA PHE A 53 8.25 11.48 12.28
C PHE A 53 7.51 12.30 13.35
N LYS A 54 8.22 13.13 14.13
CA LYS A 54 7.63 13.74 15.34
C LYS A 54 6.82 15.00 15.03
N GLY A 55 7.17 15.72 13.97
CA GLY A 55 6.59 17.02 13.62
C GLY A 55 5.50 17.01 12.55
N ASP A 56 5.44 16.00 11.68
CA ASP A 56 4.60 16.08 10.49
C ASP A 56 3.17 15.55 10.72
N GLU A 57 2.20 16.47 10.76
CA GLU A 57 0.78 16.17 10.93
C GLU A 57 0.23 15.31 9.77
N VAL A 58 0.82 15.42 8.57
CA VAL A 58 0.43 14.61 7.41
C VAL A 58 0.77 13.14 7.65
N ILE A 59 1.95 12.85 8.18
CA ILE A 59 2.38 11.47 8.46
C ILE A 59 1.50 10.84 9.56
N LYS A 60 1.14 11.60 10.59
CA LYS A 60 0.22 11.14 11.65
C LYS A 60 -1.16 10.80 11.09
N ASN A 61 -1.70 11.67 10.25
CA ASN A 61 -3.00 11.44 9.60
C ASN A 61 -2.96 10.24 8.64
N LEU A 62 -1.84 10.06 7.92
CA LEU A 62 -1.63 8.91 7.05
C LEU A 62 -1.59 7.61 7.87
N LEU A 63 -0.88 7.59 9.00
CA LEU A 63 -0.83 6.44 9.90
C LEU A 63 -2.23 6.02 10.34
N ILE A 64 -3.04 6.96 10.84
CA ILE A 64 -4.44 6.69 11.25
C ILE A 64 -5.26 6.11 10.09
N THR A 65 -5.10 6.67 8.89
CA THR A 65 -5.80 6.19 7.69
C THR A 65 -5.39 4.76 7.34
N THR A 66 -4.09 4.44 7.42
CA THR A 66 -3.57 3.10 7.15
C THR A 66 -4.04 2.08 8.18
N GLU A 67 -4.07 2.43 9.47
CA GLU A 67 -4.59 1.55 10.52
C GLU A 67 -6.09 1.25 10.32
N ASN A 68 -6.87 2.26 9.97
CA ASN A 68 -8.29 2.09 9.66
C ASN A 68 -8.50 1.21 8.43
N ALA A 69 -7.66 1.34 7.41
CA ALA A 69 -7.68 0.46 6.24
C ALA A 69 -7.33 -0.98 6.63
N GLN A 70 -6.30 -1.17 7.45
CA GLN A 70 -5.88 -2.50 7.92
C GLN A 70 -7.00 -3.21 8.70
N LYS A 71 -7.72 -2.50 9.58
CA LYS A 71 -8.89 -3.04 10.30
C LYS A 71 -9.98 -3.53 9.34
N LYS A 72 -10.29 -2.73 8.31
CA LYS A 72 -11.27 -3.11 7.27
C LYS A 72 -10.79 -4.32 6.47
N ILE A 73 -9.52 -4.34 6.08
CA ILE A 73 -8.95 -5.47 5.35
C ILE A 73 -9.14 -6.74 6.18
N LYS A 74 -8.73 -6.76 7.46
CA LYS A 74 -8.89 -7.92 8.36
C LYS A 74 -10.32 -8.44 8.45
N THR A 75 -11.33 -7.56 8.41
CA THR A 75 -12.74 -8.00 8.40
C THR A 75 -13.19 -8.68 7.11
N PHE A 76 -12.59 -8.33 5.96
CA PHE A 76 -12.94 -8.91 4.66
C PHE A 76 -11.99 -10.04 4.21
N MET A 77 -10.89 -10.25 4.91
CA MET A 77 -9.96 -11.33 4.57
C MET A 77 -10.65 -12.69 4.75
N ARG A 78 -10.53 -13.52 3.72
CA ARG A 78 -10.85 -14.95 3.84
C ARG A 78 -9.84 -15.61 4.78
N LYS A 79 -10.16 -16.78 5.31
CA LYS A 79 -9.17 -17.57 6.05
C LYS A 79 -8.12 -18.10 5.07
N CYS A 80 -6.85 -18.07 5.46
CA CYS A 80 -5.79 -18.75 4.74
C CYS A 80 -6.00 -20.25 4.66
N GLU A 81 -5.37 -20.87 3.67
CA GLU A 81 -5.30 -22.32 3.59
C GLU A 81 -4.48 -22.88 4.76
N PHE A 82 -4.93 -24.02 5.30
CA PHE A 82 -4.30 -24.64 6.47
C PHE A 82 -2.87 -25.08 6.17
N ASP A 83 -2.60 -25.50 4.93
CA ASP A 83 -1.28 -25.93 4.51
C ASP A 83 -0.31 -24.76 4.43
N SER A 84 -0.73 -23.60 3.95
CA SER A 84 0.08 -22.37 3.98
C SER A 84 0.39 -21.87 5.39
N ILE A 85 -0.53 -22.06 6.34
CA ILE A 85 -0.27 -21.74 7.75
C ILE A 85 0.82 -22.67 8.32
N LYS A 86 0.80 -23.97 7.97
CA LYS A 86 1.80 -24.94 8.45
C LYS A 86 3.18 -24.66 7.88
N THR A 87 3.26 -24.43 6.58
CA THR A 87 4.53 -24.18 5.88
C THR A 87 5.18 -22.91 6.42
N VAL A 88 4.43 -21.84 6.63
CA VAL A 88 4.98 -20.61 7.23
C VAL A 88 5.51 -20.83 8.64
N LYS A 89 4.87 -21.67 9.45
CA LYS A 89 5.38 -22.01 10.79
C LYS A 89 6.67 -22.82 10.75
N SER A 90 6.92 -23.56 9.67
CA SER A 90 8.17 -24.28 9.47
C SER A 90 9.31 -23.40 8.94
N PHE A 91 9.03 -22.15 8.57
CA PHE A 91 10.06 -21.25 8.06
C PHE A 91 10.98 -20.76 9.17
N ASP A 92 12.29 -20.98 8.99
CA ASP A 92 13.31 -20.42 9.87
C ASP A 92 13.59 -18.96 9.52
N VAL A 93 12.74 -18.08 10.05
CA VAL A 93 12.79 -16.63 9.81
C VAL A 93 14.11 -16.01 10.27
N LEU A 94 14.76 -16.60 11.29
CA LEU A 94 16.01 -16.08 11.84
C LEU A 94 17.20 -16.34 10.92
N SER A 95 17.13 -17.39 10.10
CA SER A 95 18.19 -17.73 9.14
C SER A 95 18.12 -16.97 7.81
N ILE A 96 17.08 -16.14 7.62
CA ILE A 96 16.86 -15.40 6.37
C ILE A 96 17.98 -14.36 6.16
N ARG A 97 18.65 -14.46 5.02
CA ARG A 97 19.72 -13.56 4.59
C ARG A 97 19.17 -12.28 3.93
N PRO A 98 19.99 -11.22 3.86
CA PRO A 98 19.61 -10.01 3.15
C PRO A 98 19.35 -10.26 1.67
N HIS A 99 18.26 -9.71 1.15
CA HIS A 99 17.89 -9.88 -0.26
C HIS A 99 19.02 -9.36 -1.18
N PRO A 100 19.39 -10.09 -2.26
CA PRO A 100 20.50 -9.71 -3.14
C PRO A 100 20.35 -8.34 -3.80
N ILE A 101 19.12 -7.81 -3.90
CA ILE A 101 18.87 -6.43 -4.35
C ILE A 101 19.68 -5.40 -3.55
N PHE A 102 19.91 -5.66 -2.26
CA PHE A 102 20.67 -4.77 -1.38
C PHE A 102 22.19 -4.94 -1.56
N ASN A 103 22.67 -6.04 -2.15
CA ASN A 103 24.08 -6.24 -2.46
C ASN A 103 24.52 -5.48 -3.71
N ILE A 104 23.64 -5.42 -4.72
CA ILE A 104 23.87 -4.66 -5.96
C ILE A 104 23.90 -3.15 -5.68
N CYS A 105 23.22 -2.73 -4.62
CA CYS A 105 22.92 -1.33 -4.34
C CYS A 105 23.89 -0.60 -3.39
N LYS A 106 25.08 -1.13 -3.15
CA LYS A 106 26.08 -0.53 -2.24
C LYS A 106 26.46 0.91 -2.57
N SER A 107 26.20 1.43 -3.77
CA SER A 107 26.67 2.75 -4.18
C SER A 107 25.66 3.89 -4.19
N THR A 108 24.33 3.69 -4.23
CA THR A 108 23.41 4.84 -4.46
C THR A 108 21.91 4.52 -4.30
N PHE A 109 21.49 3.81 -3.25
CA PHE A 109 20.12 3.26 -3.16
C PHE A 109 18.99 4.29 -3.33
N PHE A 110 19.17 5.53 -2.85
CA PHE A 110 18.12 6.56 -2.92
C PHE A 110 18.02 7.30 -4.24
N SER A 111 19.08 7.36 -5.06
CA SER A 111 19.01 8.04 -6.37
C SER A 111 18.40 7.16 -7.46
N THR A 112 18.58 5.83 -7.38
CA THR A 112 18.17 4.88 -8.42
C THR A 112 16.75 4.33 -8.24
N LEU A 113 16.20 4.34 -7.02
CA LEU A 113 14.80 3.94 -6.77
C LEU A 113 13.77 4.99 -7.22
N GLY A 114 14.18 6.05 -7.91
CA GLY A 114 13.25 7.04 -8.44
C GLY A 114 12.56 7.89 -7.37
N PHE A 115 13.05 7.89 -6.12
CA PHE A 115 12.79 8.96 -5.14
C PHE A 115 13.54 10.24 -5.55
N VAL A 116 13.36 10.66 -6.80
CA VAL A 116 13.62 12.03 -7.19
C VAL A 116 12.52 12.84 -6.53
N ALA A 117 12.88 13.67 -5.56
CA ALA A 117 11.99 14.58 -4.81
C ALA A 117 11.26 15.64 -5.68
N LYS A 118 11.08 15.40 -6.98
CA LYS A 118 10.53 16.35 -7.97
C LYS A 118 9.34 15.83 -8.77
N SER A 119 8.73 14.70 -8.44
CA SER A 119 7.37 14.46 -8.91
C SER A 119 6.40 15.13 -7.93
N LYS A 120 5.81 16.26 -8.34
CA LYS A 120 4.58 16.70 -7.67
C LYS A 120 3.63 15.49 -7.69
N PRO A 121 3.08 15.06 -6.54
CA PRO A 121 2.18 13.92 -6.52
C PRO A 121 1.08 14.20 -7.54
N MET A 122 0.90 13.27 -8.49
CA MET A 122 -0.18 13.38 -9.47
C MET A 122 -1.48 13.48 -8.66
N GLY A 123 -2.11 14.66 -8.73
CA GLY A 123 -3.16 15.06 -7.78
C GLY A 123 -4.13 13.92 -7.51
N THR A 124 -4.33 13.61 -6.23
CA THR A 124 -5.16 12.51 -5.81
C THR A 124 -6.60 12.75 -6.25
N SER A 125 -7.41 11.69 -6.34
CA SER A 125 -8.84 11.82 -6.56
C SER A 125 -9.50 12.74 -5.52
N LEU A 126 -8.96 12.81 -4.31
CA LEU A 126 -9.38 13.72 -3.25
C LEU A 126 -9.11 15.20 -3.60
N ASP A 127 -7.98 15.51 -4.23
CA ASP A 127 -7.66 16.88 -4.66
C ASP A 127 -8.63 17.36 -5.75
N LYS A 128 -9.00 16.48 -6.68
CA LYS A 128 -10.02 16.76 -7.70
C LYS A 128 -11.41 16.97 -7.07
N ILE A 129 -11.76 16.17 -6.06
CA ILE A 129 -13.02 16.31 -5.31
C ILE A 129 -13.06 17.64 -4.54
N ASN A 130 -11.96 18.03 -3.91
CA ASN A 130 -11.87 19.28 -3.15
C ASN A 130 -11.87 20.50 -4.08
N ALA A 131 -11.18 20.44 -5.21
CA ALA A 131 -11.25 21.47 -6.25
C ALA A 131 -12.67 21.62 -6.82
N ALA A 132 -13.38 20.51 -7.09
CA ALA A 132 -14.77 20.53 -7.52
C ALA A 132 -15.70 21.16 -6.46
N LYS A 133 -15.51 20.84 -5.17
CA LYS A 133 -16.27 21.47 -4.07
C LYS A 133 -16.03 22.98 -3.96
N LEU A 134 -14.80 23.44 -4.16
CA LEU A 134 -14.47 24.87 -4.19
C LEU A 134 -15.13 25.56 -5.40
N GLN A 135 -15.11 24.94 -6.58
CA GLN A 135 -15.82 25.43 -7.76
C GLN A 135 -17.34 25.49 -7.55
N MET A 136 -17.93 24.52 -6.87
CA MET A 136 -19.36 24.51 -6.54
C MET A 136 -19.76 25.60 -5.54
N LYS A 137 -18.85 26.04 -4.65
CA LYS A 137 -19.11 27.15 -3.71
C LYS A 137 -19.09 28.52 -4.41
N ILE A 138 -18.35 28.65 -5.51
CA ILE A 138 -18.18 29.92 -6.25
C ILE A 138 -19.32 30.13 -7.26
N GLN A 139 -20.01 29.07 -7.69
CA GLN A 139 -21.15 29.23 -8.61
C GLN A 139 -22.38 29.80 -7.89
N PRO A 140 -22.97 30.92 -8.37
CA PRO A 140 -24.25 31.37 -7.85
C PRO A 140 -25.30 30.29 -8.15
N LYS A 141 -26.04 29.86 -7.11
CA LYS A 141 -27.16 28.93 -7.25
C LYS A 141 -28.14 29.49 -8.30
N LYS A 142 -28.14 28.93 -9.51
CA LYS A 142 -29.22 29.19 -10.47
C LYS A 142 -30.51 28.65 -9.84
N ARG A 143 -31.37 29.55 -9.35
CA ARG A 143 -32.72 29.20 -8.93
C ARG A 143 -33.45 28.64 -10.14
N THR A 144 -33.74 27.35 -10.12
CA THR A 144 -34.66 26.74 -11.07
C THR A 144 -36.07 27.15 -10.66
N ASN A 145 -36.72 27.99 -11.47
CA ASN A 145 -38.14 28.27 -11.32
C ASN A 145 -38.90 26.99 -11.65
N LYS A 146 -39.48 26.34 -10.63
CA LYS A 146 -40.49 25.29 -10.82
C LYS A 146 -41.71 25.92 -11.48
N THR A 147 -41.91 25.69 -12.76
CA THR A 147 -43.17 25.99 -13.45
C THR A 147 -44.25 25.03 -12.93
N ASN A 148 -45.32 25.62 -12.41
CA ASN A 148 -46.44 24.94 -11.77
C ASN A 148 -47.38 24.34 -12.84
N TYR A 149 -47.26 23.04 -13.12
CA TYR A 149 -48.17 22.30 -14.03
C TYR A 149 -49.47 21.87 -13.30
N GLN A 150 -50.24 22.83 -12.78
CA GLN A 150 -51.52 22.55 -12.11
C GLN A 150 -52.72 23.31 -12.69
N ASN A 151 -52.54 24.18 -13.70
CA ASN A 151 -53.63 25.04 -14.21
C ASN A 151 -54.22 24.64 -15.58
N GLN A 152 -53.96 23.43 -16.09
CA GLN A 152 -54.51 22.99 -17.39
C GLN A 152 -55.68 21.97 -17.29
N ILE A 153 -56.18 21.63 -16.10
CA ILE A 153 -57.27 20.63 -15.95
C ILE A 153 -58.60 21.27 -15.50
N LYS A 154 -58.83 22.57 -15.72
CA LYS A 154 -60.13 23.23 -15.40
C LYS A 154 -60.75 24.01 -16.56
N ARG A 155 -60.64 23.50 -17.78
CA ARG A 155 -61.51 23.90 -18.91
C ARG A 155 -61.75 22.71 -19.83
N ILE A 156 -62.62 21.81 -19.41
CA ILE A 156 -63.51 21.03 -20.29
C ILE A 156 -64.88 21.09 -19.63
#